data_AF-A0A3D1RQ84-F1
#
_entry.id   AF-A0A3D1RQ84-F1
#
_cell.length_a   1.000
_cell.length_b   1.000
_cell.length_c   1.000
_cell.angle_alpha   90.00
_cell.angle_beta   90.00
_cell.angle_gamma   90.00
#
_symmetry.space_group_name_H-M   'P 1'
#
loop_
_entity.id
_entity.type
_entity.pdbx_description
1 polymer ?
#
loop_
_entity_poly.entity_id
_entity_poly.type
_entity_poly.pdbx_seq_one_letter_code
_entity_poly.pdbx_strand_id
1 'polypeptide(L)'
;ICCGSGGQLSHFQLDFAEQLVNKRLKEAEKTEADTLVAYCLSCVLNFSRKSPGMKVRHALNLLLGCDEDYGDLKNKANEMFTGPDGAENWSKIMDGPEED
;
A
#
# COMPACT_ATOMS: atom_id res chain seq x y z
N ILE A 1 10.62 -13.13 -1.97
CA ILE A 1 10.26 -12.39 -0.72
C ILE A 1 8.80 -11.95 -0.81
N CYS A 2 7.96 -12.28 0.18
CA CYS A 2 6.52 -11.94 0.21
C CYS A 2 6.23 -10.84 1.25
N CYS A 3 5.34 -9.89 0.92
CA CYS A 3 4.88 -8.81 1.79
C CYS A 3 3.60 -9.13 2.59
N GLY A 4 3.06 -10.34 2.44
CA GLY A 4 1.84 -10.78 3.13
C GLY A 4 0.50 -10.28 2.54
N SER A 5 0.50 -9.56 1.41
CA SER A 5 -0.76 -9.11 0.77
C SER A 5 -1.37 -10.15 -0.18
N GLY A 6 -0.53 -10.93 -0.86
CA GLY A 6 -0.95 -11.83 -1.92
C GLY A 6 -1.92 -12.90 -1.43
N GLY A 7 -2.77 -13.42 -2.31
CA GLY A 7 -3.76 -14.44 -1.96
C GLY A 7 -4.76 -13.97 -0.90
N GLN A 8 -4.98 -12.66 -0.76
CA GLN A 8 -5.84 -12.05 0.25
C GLN A 8 -5.41 -12.31 1.70
N LEU A 9 -4.16 -12.72 1.93
CA LEU A 9 -3.68 -13.07 3.26
C LEU A 9 -3.80 -11.91 4.26
N SER A 10 -3.63 -10.66 3.79
CA SER A 10 -3.83 -9.45 4.60
C SER A 10 -5.27 -9.25 5.09
N HIS A 11 -6.26 -9.93 4.51
CA HIS A 11 -7.67 -9.84 4.91
C HIS A 11 -8.10 -10.98 5.85
N PHE A 12 -7.48 -12.16 5.74
CA PHE A 12 -7.86 -13.34 6.52
C PHE A 12 -6.86 -13.73 7.62
N GLN A 13 -5.60 -13.33 7.51
CA GLN A 13 -4.55 -13.55 8.52
C GLN A 13 -3.69 -12.30 8.68
N LEU A 14 -4.30 -11.24 9.22
CA LEU A 14 -3.66 -9.94 9.39
C LEU A 14 -2.33 -10.04 10.16
N ASP A 15 -2.33 -10.67 11.33
CA ASP A 15 -1.14 -10.77 12.18
C ASP A 15 0.04 -11.44 11.46
N PHE A 16 -0.24 -12.50 10.70
CA PHE A 16 0.79 -13.19 9.94
C PHE A 16 1.32 -12.32 8.79
N ALA A 17 0.43 -11.61 8.08
CA ALA A 17 0.83 -10.64 7.06
C ALA A 17 1.71 -9.53 7.67
N GLU A 18 1.37 -9.03 8.86
CA GLU A 18 2.18 -8.03 9.56
C GLU A 18 3.54 -8.56 9.99
N GLN A 19 3.61 -9.80 10.48
CA GLN A 19 4.88 -10.45 10.80
C GLN A 19 5.79 -10.55 9.57
N LEU A 20 5.22 -10.89 8.41
CA LEU A 20 5.97 -10.93 7.15
C LEU A 20 6.50 -9.55 6.78
N VAL A 21 5.67 -8.50 6.85
CA VAL A 21 6.09 -7.11 6.59
C VAL A 21 7.25 -6.71 7.49
N ASN A 22 7.09 -6.87 8.81
CA ASN A 22 8.10 -6.49 9.80
C ASN A 22 9.42 -7.26 9.61
N LYS A 23 9.33 -8.55 9.28
CA LYS A 23 10.52 -9.37 8.99
C LYS A 23 11.29 -8.85 7.79
N ARG A 24 10.60 -8.50 6.70
CA ARG A 24 11.23 -7.99 5.47
C ARG A 24 11.83 -6.59 5.66
N LEU A 25 11.14 -5.71 6.38
CA LEU A 25 11.67 -4.37 6.68
C LEU A 25 12.94 -4.45 7.52
N LYS A 26 12.98 -5.30 8.56
CA LYS A 26 14.20 -5.56 9.35
C LYS A 26 15.35 -6.14 8.53
N GLU A 27 15.06 -6.95 7.53
CA GLU A 27 16.08 -7.46 6.61
C GLU A 27 16.63 -6.34 5.71
N ALA A 28 15.76 -5.46 5.21
CA ALA A 28 16.14 -4.32 4.38
C ALA A 28 16.94 -3.26 5.16
N GLU A 29 16.54 -2.92 6.39
CA GLU A 29 17.24 -1.97 7.27
C GLU A 29 18.70 -2.37 7.51
N LYS A 30 19.01 -3.67 7.58
CA LYS A 30 20.38 -4.19 7.75
C LYS A 30 21.29 -3.97 6.56
N THR A 31 20.74 -3.65 5.39
CA THR A 31 21.53 -3.39 4.18
C THR A 31 22.06 -1.96 4.13
N GLU A 32 21.60 -1.09 5.03
CA GLU A 32 21.91 0.35 5.04
C GLU A 32 21.50 1.07 3.75
N ALA A 33 20.64 0.45 2.94
CA ALA A 33 20.11 1.06 1.72
C ALA A 33 19.09 2.16 2.04
N ASP A 34 19.19 3.28 1.33
CA ASP A 34 18.24 4.40 1.48
C ASP A 34 16.85 4.08 0.92
N THR A 35 16.77 3.17 -0.05
CA THR A 35 15.54 2.88 -0.82
C THR A 35 15.30 1.38 -1.00
N LEU A 36 14.11 0.93 -0.60
CA LEU A 36 13.55 -0.37 -0.90
C LEU A 36 12.67 -0.30 -2.16
N VAL A 37 13.06 -1.04 -3.19
CA VAL A 37 12.35 -1.07 -4.49
C VAL A 37 11.53 -2.35 -4.61
N ALA A 38 10.27 -2.23 -5.02
CA ALA A 38 9.40 -3.37 -5.31
C ALA A 38 8.68 -3.21 -6.67
N TYR A 39 8.32 -4.33 -7.29
CA TYR A 39 7.58 -4.35 -8.57
C TYR A 39 6.06 -4.59 -8.39
N CYS A 40 5.62 -4.84 -7.17
CA CYS A 40 4.21 -5.05 -6.87
C CYS A 40 3.71 -3.88 -6.04
N LEU A 41 2.63 -3.22 -6.50
CA LEU A 41 2.02 -2.11 -5.77
C LEU A 41 1.60 -2.52 -4.35
N SER A 42 1.05 -3.72 -4.15
CA SER A 42 0.70 -4.20 -2.81
C SER A 42 1.91 -4.34 -1.88
N CYS A 43 3.09 -4.68 -2.40
CA CYS A 43 4.33 -4.66 -1.62
C CYS A 43 4.70 -3.24 -1.22
N VAL A 44 4.70 -2.30 -2.18
CA VAL A 44 4.99 -0.88 -1.93
C VAL A 44 4.08 -0.35 -0.84
N LEU A 45 2.76 -0.55 -0.97
CA LEU A 45 1.77 -0.07 -0.01
C LEU A 45 1.89 -0.70 1.37
N ASN A 46 2.26 -1.98 1.48
CA ASN A 46 2.43 -2.62 2.80
C ASN A 46 3.71 -2.18 3.49
N PHE A 47 4.81 -2.01 2.76
CA PHE A 47 6.08 -1.58 3.32
C PHE A 47 6.09 -0.08 3.65
N SER A 48 5.56 0.79 2.77
CA SER A 48 5.57 2.25 2.95
C SER A 48 4.91 2.70 4.24
N ARG A 49 3.84 2.03 4.66
CA ARG A 49 3.12 2.32 5.92
C ARG A 49 3.92 2.07 7.19
N LYS A 50 4.97 1.24 7.13
CA LYS A 50 5.73 0.81 8.31
C LYS A 50 7.22 1.15 8.22
N SER A 51 7.64 1.95 7.24
CA SER A 51 9.06 2.26 7.00
C SER A 51 9.33 3.78 7.04
N PRO A 52 9.34 4.40 8.24
CA PRO A 52 9.51 5.85 8.36
C PRO A 52 10.94 6.33 8.01
N GLY A 53 11.94 5.45 8.05
CA GLY A 53 13.35 5.79 7.82
C GLY A 53 13.92 5.36 6.46
N MET A 54 13.15 4.67 5.62
CA MET A 54 13.62 4.15 4.34
C MET A 54 12.57 4.42 3.26
N LYS A 55 13.00 4.95 2.11
CA LYS A 55 12.09 5.19 0.99
C LYS A 55 11.60 3.87 0.43
N VAL A 56 10.30 3.73 0.20
CA VAL A 56 9.73 2.57 -0.49
C VAL A 56 9.19 3.02 -1.84
N ARG A 57 9.69 2.41 -2.93
CA ARG A 57 9.34 2.83 -4.31
C ARG A 57 8.92 1.65 -5.17
N HIS A 58 8.02 1.92 -6.11
CA HIS A 58 7.79 1.03 -7.23
C HIS A 58 8.96 1.11 -8.22
N ALA A 59 9.32 0.03 -8.90
CA ALA A 59 10.40 0.04 -9.89
C ALA A 59 10.16 1.08 -11.02
N LEU A 60 8.90 1.29 -11.40
CA LEU A 60 8.53 2.31 -12.39
C LEU A 60 8.81 3.74 -11.93
N ASN A 61 8.75 4.03 -10.62
CA ASN A 61 9.12 5.35 -10.10
C ASN A 61 10.57 5.69 -10.48
N LEU A 62 11.47 4.72 -10.37
CA LEU A 62 12.87 4.91 -10.75
C LEU A 62 13.05 5.02 -12.26
N LEU A 63 12.38 4.17 -13.04
CA LEU A 63 12.48 4.18 -14.50
C LEU A 63 11.93 5.48 -15.12
N LEU A 64 10.89 6.06 -14.51
CA LEU A 64 10.21 7.26 -15.00
C LEU A 64 10.67 8.55 -14.30
N GLY A 65 11.56 8.46 -13.30
CA GLY A 65 12.04 9.62 -12.54
C GLY A 65 10.98 10.26 -11.65
N CYS A 66 9.99 9.51 -11.19
CA CYS A 66 8.93 9.98 -10.29
C CYS A 66 9.29 9.67 -8.83
N ASP A 67 9.28 10.65 -7.92
CA ASP A 67 9.52 10.39 -6.48
C ASP A 67 8.19 10.37 -5.70
N GLU A 68 7.33 9.38 -5.99
CA GLU A 68 6.03 9.25 -5.32
C GLU A 68 6.17 8.71 -3.88
N ASP A 69 5.47 9.36 -2.95
CA ASP A 69 5.32 8.87 -1.59
C ASP A 69 3.99 8.12 -1.41
N TYR A 70 4.11 6.88 -0.97
CA TYR A 70 3.00 5.97 -0.73
C TYR A 70 2.66 5.80 0.76
N GLY A 71 3.35 6.48 1.67
CA GLY A 71 3.15 6.33 3.11
C GLY A 71 1.71 6.67 3.54
N ASP A 72 1.14 7.70 2.93
CA ASP A 72 -0.17 8.25 3.29
C ASP A 72 -1.32 7.83 2.34
N LEU A 73 -1.02 7.02 1.31
CA LEU A 73 -2.00 6.69 0.26
C LEU A 73 -3.28 6.03 0.83
N LYS A 74 -3.15 5.25 1.90
CA LYS A 74 -4.31 4.62 2.55
C LYS A 74 -5.22 5.60 3.27
N ASN A 75 -4.67 6.66 3.87
CA ASN A 75 -5.49 7.68 4.53
C ASN A 75 -6.26 8.47 3.47
N LYS A 76 -5.58 8.90 2.40
CA LYS A 76 -6.22 9.54 1.25
C LYS A 76 -7.33 8.69 0.64
N ALA A 77 -7.10 7.38 0.51
CA ALA A 77 -8.12 6.45 0.02
C ALA A 77 -9.33 6.38 0.98
N ASN A 78 -9.10 6.38 2.30
CA ASN A 78 -10.19 6.42 3.28
C ASN A 78 -10.96 7.74 3.22
N GLU A 79 -10.27 8.88 3.06
CA GLU A 79 -10.88 10.21 3.00
C GLU A 79 -11.90 10.33 1.87
N MET A 80 -11.65 9.66 0.72
CA MET A 80 -12.59 9.60 -0.40
C MET A 80 -13.97 9.03 -0.03
N PHE A 81 -14.07 8.27 1.06
CA PHE A 81 -15.30 7.62 1.51
C PHE A 81 -15.83 8.20 2.83
N THR A 82 -15.36 9.39 3.21
CA THR A 82 -15.79 10.11 4.42
C THR A 82 -16.52 11.40 4.05
N GLY A 83 -17.41 11.87 4.92
CA GLY A 83 -18.17 13.11 4.70
C GLY A 83 -19.25 13.01 3.60
N PRO A 84 -19.80 14.16 3.15
CA PRO A 84 -20.87 14.21 2.14
C PRO A 84 -20.47 13.56 0.81
N ASP A 85 -19.28 13.88 0.30
CA ASP A 85 -18.76 13.32 -0.95
C ASP A 85 -18.55 11.79 -0.81
N GLY A 86 -18.14 11.34 0.37
CA GLY A 86 -18.04 9.92 0.70
C GLY A 86 -19.37 9.18 0.63
N ALA A 87 -20.47 9.81 1.09
CA ALA A 87 -21.80 9.21 1.00
C ALA A 87 -22.26 9.04 -0.45
N GLU A 88 -21.97 10.01 -1.31
CA GLU A 88 -22.23 9.91 -2.76
C GLU A 88 -21.41 8.77 -3.39
N ASN A 89 -20.13 8.68 -3.04
CA ASN A 89 -19.27 7.59 -3.52
C ASN A 89 -19.76 6.21 -3.07
N TRP A 90 -20.29 6.09 -1.85
CA TRP A 90 -20.92 4.85 -1.38
C TRP A 90 -22.19 4.51 -2.16
N SER A 91 -23.06 5.48 -2.43
CA SER A 91 -24.27 5.26 -3.25
C SER A 91 -23.91 4.72 -4.63
N LYS A 92 -22.95 5.34 -5.34
CA LYS A 92 -22.48 4.87 -6.65
C LYS A 92 -21.98 3.42 -6.65
N ILE A 93 -21.32 2.98 -5.57
CA ILE A 93 -20.80 1.61 -5.45
C ILE A 93 -21.93 0.62 -5.14
N MET A 94 -22.87 0.99 -4.27
CA MET A 94 -23.91 0.09 -3.78
C MET A 94 -25.09 -0.04 -4.74
N ASP A 95 -25.42 1.04 -5.46
CA ASP A 95 -26.58 1.10 -6.35
C ASP A 95 -26.28 0.48 -7.73
N GLY A 96 -25.00 0.24 -8.04
CA GLY A 96 -24.55 -0.31 -9.32
C GLY A 96 -24.61 0.72 -10.46
N PRO A 97 -24.09 0.39 -11.66
CA PRO A 97 -24.24 1.27 -12.82
C PRO A 97 -25.72 1.41 -13.18
N GLU A 98 -26.17 2.62 -13.54
CA GLU A 98 -27.47 2.82 -14.16
C GLU A 98 -27.50 2.00 -15.48
N GLU A 99 -28.46 1.08 -15.59
CA GLU A 99 -28.70 0.35 -16.83
C GLU A 99 -29.42 1.28 -17.83
N ASP A 100 -28.67 1.82 -18.80
CA ASP A 100 -29.20 2.52 -19.99
C ASP A 100 -29.84 1.55 -21.00
#